data_AF-A0A1E3NJ43-F1
#
_entry.id   AF-A0A1E3NJ43-F1
#
_cell.length_a   1.000
_cell.length_b   1.000
_cell.length_c   1.000
_cell.angle_alpha   90.00
_cell.angle_beta   90.00
_cell.angle_gamma   90.00
#
_symmetry.space_group_name_H-M   'P 1'
#
loop_
_entity.id
_entity.type
_entity.pdbx_description
1 polymer ?
#
loop_
_entity_poly.entity_id
_entity_poly.type
_entity_poly.pdbx_seq_one_letter_code
_entity_poly.pdbx_strand_id
1 'polypeptide(L)'
;MMHATLTLDRLVLWCWVLLQASCTAAAAVFELDLDISIADKSNKNHNHYKDLMHDPSRTYVTVYAVEPAAGSAAAGPADATLAYLSTVHADDEGVFHLSLPQGAGDRPADVFQLNFQSLDVFFAVSSQFRVHVAQSAATVQQHLPGLHPSLQSSLPSVLVDDATHAAVLDGALFRISLNHYLQQDAAGLAATVVRSIPFMSTILASRWMTIAFVSVIIVALLPAVLTRLDPDFADRLVEAQQEANQAQH
;
A
#
# COMPACT_ATOMS: atom_id res chain seq x y z
N MET A 1 78.96 -13.57 2.93
CA MET A 1 78.14 -13.15 1.77
C MET A 1 77.14 -14.25 1.48
N MET A 2 75.92 -14.17 2.03
CA MET A 2 74.83 -15.10 1.74
C MET A 2 73.87 -14.41 0.78
N HIS A 3 73.83 -14.87 -0.47
CA HIS A 3 72.87 -14.41 -1.46
C HIS A 3 71.53 -15.11 -1.25
N ALA A 4 70.50 -14.32 -0.94
CA ALA A 4 69.12 -14.76 -0.91
C ALA A 4 68.61 -14.93 -2.35
N THR A 5 68.60 -16.16 -2.84
CA THR A 5 67.87 -16.54 -4.06
C THR A 5 66.39 -16.65 -3.72
N LEU A 6 65.67 -15.54 -3.78
CA LEU A 6 64.21 -15.52 -3.81
C LEU A 6 63.77 -16.10 -5.16
N THR A 7 63.32 -17.35 -5.15
CA THR A 7 62.84 -18.04 -6.34
C THR A 7 61.52 -17.43 -6.81
N LEU A 8 61.38 -17.26 -8.12
CA LEU A 8 60.21 -16.66 -8.78
C LEU A 8 58.89 -17.27 -8.29
N ASP A 9 58.88 -18.57 -7.99
CA ASP A 9 57.73 -19.30 -7.44
C ASP A 9 57.21 -18.73 -6.11
N ARG A 10 58.10 -18.26 -5.23
CA ARG A 10 57.67 -17.63 -3.97
C ARG A 10 57.00 -16.28 -4.25
N LEU A 11 57.48 -15.54 -5.24
CA LEU A 11 56.90 -14.24 -5.56
C LEU A 11 55.50 -14.38 -6.19
N VAL A 12 55.30 -15.40 -7.02
CA VAL A 12 53.98 -15.76 -7.56
C VAL A 12 53.03 -16.24 -6.45
N LEU A 13 53.51 -17.06 -5.51
CA LEU A 13 52.70 -17.52 -4.39
C LEU A 13 52.29 -16.36 -3.47
N TRP A 14 53.20 -15.42 -3.21
CA TRP A 14 52.90 -14.22 -2.43
C TRP A 14 51.94 -13.27 -3.16
N CYS A 15 52.09 -13.11 -4.48
CA CYS A 15 51.11 -12.38 -5.29
C CYS A 15 49.73 -13.05 -5.29
N TRP A 16 49.67 -14.38 -5.37
CA TRP A 16 48.40 -15.11 -5.31
C TRP A 16 47.75 -14.99 -3.93
N VAL A 17 48.52 -15.12 -2.84
CA VAL A 17 48.01 -14.95 -1.47
C VAL A 17 47.57 -13.51 -1.23
N LEU A 18 48.30 -12.51 -1.74
CA LEU A 18 47.88 -11.11 -1.67
C LEU A 18 46.65 -10.82 -2.54
N LEU A 19 46.51 -11.48 -3.69
CA LEU A 19 45.33 -11.39 -4.56
C LEU A 19 44.11 -12.08 -3.95
N GLN A 20 44.30 -13.23 -3.28
CA GLN A 20 43.25 -13.90 -2.52
C GLN A 20 42.89 -13.10 -1.27
N ALA A 21 43.86 -12.54 -0.55
CA ALA A 21 43.63 -11.69 0.61
C ALA A 21 42.89 -10.39 0.23
N SER A 22 43.20 -9.79 -0.93
CA SER A 22 42.47 -8.64 -1.45
C SER A 22 41.10 -9.01 -2.03
N CYS A 23 40.93 -10.22 -2.56
CA CYS A 23 39.61 -10.76 -2.94
C CYS A 23 38.75 -11.22 -1.75
N THR A 24 39.32 -11.59 -0.60
CA THR A 24 38.55 -11.86 0.64
C THR A 24 38.38 -10.61 1.50
N ALA A 25 39.15 -9.55 1.24
CA ALA A 25 38.82 -8.19 1.65
C ALA A 25 37.82 -7.54 0.68
N ALA A 26 37.19 -8.33 -0.21
CA ALA A 26 35.98 -7.93 -0.90
C ALA A 26 34.90 -7.67 0.15
N ALA A 27 34.66 -6.37 0.37
CA ALA A 27 33.48 -5.78 0.97
C ALA A 27 32.84 -6.64 2.06
N ALA A 28 33.22 -6.41 3.31
CA ALA A 28 32.24 -6.57 4.38
C ALA A 28 31.06 -5.67 3.98
N VAL A 29 30.02 -6.28 3.40
CA VAL A 29 28.73 -5.63 3.20
C VAL A 29 28.21 -5.46 4.60
N PHE A 30 28.32 -4.24 5.13
CA PHE A 30 27.74 -3.92 6.41
C PHE A 30 26.24 -3.85 6.18
N GLU A 31 25.44 -4.61 6.91
CA GLU A 31 23.98 -4.47 6.86
C GLU A 31 23.54 -3.56 8.00
N LEU A 32 22.68 -2.59 7.67
CA LEU A 32 21.97 -1.79 8.65
C LEU A 32 20.60 -2.43 8.89
N ASP A 33 20.42 -2.99 10.08
CA ASP A 33 19.10 -3.37 10.54
C ASP A 33 18.40 -2.11 11.06
N LEU A 34 17.24 -1.78 10.49
CA LEU A 34 16.44 -0.59 10.77
C LEU A 34 15.00 -1.02 11.09
N ASP A 35 14.56 -0.69 12.30
CA ASP A 35 13.19 -0.93 12.73
C ASP A 35 12.35 0.33 12.51
N ILE A 36 11.28 0.22 11.73
CA ILE A 36 10.37 1.35 11.49
C ILE A 36 8.99 1.06 12.09
N SER A 37 8.48 1.98 12.89
CA SER A 37 7.10 1.92 13.39
C SER A 37 6.34 3.20 13.03
N ILE A 38 5.03 3.07 12.87
CA ILE A 38 4.11 4.19 12.61
C ILE A 38 3.31 4.43 13.88
N ALA A 39 3.45 5.62 14.48
CA ALA A 39 2.75 5.99 15.70
C ALA A 39 2.06 7.34 15.56
N ASP A 40 0.93 7.50 16.26
CA ASP A 40 0.31 8.81 16.42
C ASP A 40 1.02 9.57 17.53
N LYS A 41 1.79 10.60 17.19
CA LYS A 41 2.44 11.46 18.20
C LYS A 41 1.45 12.43 18.86
N SER A 42 0.29 12.66 18.25
CA SER A 42 -0.71 13.64 18.71
C SER A 42 -1.79 13.04 19.60
N ASN A 43 -2.02 11.73 19.50
CA ASN A 43 -3.13 11.04 20.14
C ASN A 43 -2.63 10.04 21.20
N LYS A 44 -3.28 10.01 22.37
CA LYS A 44 -2.93 9.09 23.47
C LYS A 44 -3.21 7.62 23.14
N ASN A 45 -3.89 7.34 22.02
CA ASN A 45 -4.07 6.01 21.48
C ASN A 45 -2.92 5.64 20.55
N HIS A 46 -1.82 5.18 21.14
CA HIS A 46 -0.66 4.64 20.43
C HIS A 46 -1.04 3.51 19.44
N ASN A 47 -2.20 2.88 19.64
CA ASN A 47 -2.67 1.75 18.85
C ASN A 47 -3.57 2.12 17.67
N HIS A 48 -3.93 3.40 17.45
CA HIS A 48 -4.93 3.73 16.41
C HIS A 48 -4.55 3.24 15.01
N TYR A 49 -3.28 3.41 14.62
CA TYR A 49 -2.79 2.96 13.32
C TYR A 49 -2.59 1.44 13.25
N LYS A 50 -2.20 0.82 14.37
CA LYS A 50 -2.16 -0.63 14.51
C LYS A 50 -3.54 -1.25 14.32
N ASP A 51 -4.58 -0.66 14.91
CA ASP A 51 -5.96 -1.11 14.78
C ASP A 51 -6.49 -0.94 13.36
N LEU A 52 -6.06 0.10 12.64
CA LEU A 52 -6.41 0.32 11.23
C LEU A 52 -5.70 -0.67 10.29
N MET A 53 -4.48 -1.07 10.63
CA MET A 53 -3.66 -2.06 9.90
C MET A 53 -3.77 -3.42 10.58
N HIS A 54 -5.00 -3.85 10.86
CA HIS A 54 -5.33 -5.00 11.70
C HIS A 54 -4.65 -6.32 11.29
N ASP A 55 -4.37 -6.49 10.00
CA ASP A 55 -3.65 -7.64 9.46
C ASP A 55 -2.22 -7.23 9.04
N PRO A 56 -1.19 -7.64 9.79
CA PRO A 56 0.20 -7.28 9.50
C PRO A 56 0.70 -7.86 8.17
N SER A 57 0.08 -8.94 7.67
CA SER A 57 0.42 -9.53 6.37
C SER A 57 -0.05 -8.68 5.19
N ARG A 58 -1.03 -7.79 5.40
CA ARG A 58 -1.68 -6.99 4.34
C ARG A 58 -1.10 -5.58 4.22
N THR A 59 -0.18 -5.22 5.10
CA THR A 59 0.59 -3.99 5.05
C THR A 59 2.07 -4.32 4.90
N TYR A 60 2.72 -3.73 3.91
CA TYR A 60 4.11 -4.01 3.58
C TYR A 60 4.84 -2.77 3.08
N VAL A 61 6.15 -2.81 3.21
CA VAL A 61 7.07 -1.81 2.69
C VAL A 61 7.88 -2.45 1.58
N THR A 62 7.89 -1.82 0.42
CA THR A 62 8.81 -2.15 -0.65
C THR A 62 10.05 -1.27 -0.55
N VAL A 63 11.23 -1.88 -0.57
CA VAL A 63 12.52 -1.20 -0.42
C VAL A 63 13.25 -1.17 -1.75
N TYR A 64 13.73 0.02 -2.13
CA TYR A 64 14.54 0.23 -3.32
C TYR A 64 15.85 0.93 -2.95
N ALA A 65 16.96 0.50 -3.54
CA ALA A 65 18.18 1.32 -3.58
C ALA A 65 17.99 2.45 -4.61
N VAL A 66 18.38 3.66 -4.24
CA VAL A 66 18.36 4.83 -5.12
C VAL A 66 19.75 4.99 -5.71
N GLU A 67 19.91 4.57 -6.96
CA GLU A 67 21.18 4.68 -7.67
C GLU A 67 21.24 6.00 -8.45
N PRO A 68 22.36 6.75 -8.39
CA PRO A 68 22.56 7.89 -9.27
C PRO A 68 22.64 7.41 -10.73
N ALA A 69 21.98 8.10 -11.66
CA ALA A 69 22.13 7.80 -13.08
C ALA A 69 23.60 7.81 -13.49
N ALA A 70 23.99 6.81 -14.29
CA ALA A 70 25.36 6.64 -14.78
C ALA A 70 25.89 7.95 -15.40
N GLY A 71 27.01 8.45 -14.88
CA GLY A 71 27.70 9.64 -15.39
C GLY A 71 27.39 10.96 -14.67
N SER A 72 26.58 10.92 -13.61
CA SER A 72 26.20 12.12 -12.86
C SER A 72 26.57 12.01 -11.38
N ALA A 73 27.72 12.59 -11.00
CA ALA A 73 28.12 12.73 -9.60
C ALA A 73 27.24 13.73 -8.81
N ALA A 74 26.26 14.36 -9.48
CA ALA A 74 25.38 15.38 -8.94
C ALA A 74 23.94 15.24 -9.48
N ALA A 75 23.46 14.01 -9.69
CA ALA A 75 22.10 13.80 -10.19
C ALA A 75 21.11 14.30 -9.14
N GLY A 76 20.35 15.33 -9.50
CA GLY A 76 19.15 15.68 -8.75
C GLY A 76 18.21 14.47 -8.67
N PRO A 77 17.32 14.41 -7.67
CA PRO A 77 16.48 13.25 -7.37
C PRO A 77 15.47 12.87 -8.47
N ALA A 78 15.44 13.59 -9.60
CA ALA A 78 14.57 13.35 -10.74
C ALA A 78 15.11 12.28 -11.71
N ASP A 79 16.43 12.04 -11.75
CA ASP A 79 17.07 11.10 -12.69
C ASP A 79 17.64 9.85 -11.97
N ALA A 80 17.17 9.54 -10.76
CA ALA A 80 17.65 8.37 -10.03
C ALA A 80 16.96 7.08 -10.50
N THR A 81 17.74 6.01 -10.68
CA THR A 81 17.21 4.67 -10.96
C THR A 81 16.93 3.94 -9.66
N LEU A 82 15.74 3.33 -9.57
CA LEU A 82 15.34 2.54 -8.41
C LEU A 82 15.65 1.06 -8.66
N ALA A 83 16.53 0.48 -7.85
CA ALA A 83 16.81 -0.95 -7.87
C ALA A 83 16.04 -1.63 -6.73
N TYR A 84 15.15 -2.57 -7.06
CA TYR A 84 14.38 -3.32 -6.06
C TYR A 84 15.32 -4.14 -5.17
N LEU A 85 15.13 -4.06 -3.85
CA LEU A 85 15.87 -4.86 -2.88
C LEU A 85 14.97 -5.92 -2.24
N SER A 86 13.90 -5.50 -1.58
CA SER A 86 13.09 -6.39 -0.75
C SER A 86 11.67 -5.88 -0.54
N THR A 87 10.82 -6.77 -0.02
CA THR A 87 9.50 -6.45 0.51
C THR A 87 9.44 -6.97 1.94
N VAL A 88 9.04 -6.10 2.86
CA VAL A 88 8.98 -6.39 4.30
C VAL A 88 7.55 -6.17 4.78
N HIS A 89 7.01 -7.15 5.50
CA HIS A 89 5.71 -7.05 6.14
C HIS A 89 5.86 -6.52 7.57
N ALA A 90 4.80 -5.91 8.10
CA ALA A 90 4.78 -5.57 9.51
C ALA A 90 4.80 -6.84 10.37
N ASP A 91 5.34 -6.74 11.57
CA ASP A 91 5.18 -7.74 12.62
C ASP A 91 3.85 -7.56 13.39
N ASP A 92 3.62 -8.39 14.40
CA ASP A 92 2.42 -8.32 15.25
C ASP A 92 2.34 -7.01 16.08
N GLU A 93 3.44 -6.28 16.19
CA GLU A 93 3.55 -4.99 16.88
C GLU A 93 3.33 -3.79 15.92
N GLY A 94 3.33 -4.01 14.61
CA GLY A 94 3.25 -2.97 13.60
C GLY A 94 4.61 -2.36 13.23
N VAL A 95 5.70 -3.09 13.50
CA VAL A 95 7.08 -2.74 13.21
C VAL A 95 7.52 -3.40 11.91
N PHE A 96 8.24 -2.67 11.07
CA PHE A 96 8.87 -3.15 9.85
C PHE A 96 10.37 -3.32 10.09
N HIS A 97 10.85 -4.55 10.05
CA HIS A 97 12.27 -4.89 10.20
C HIS A 97 12.98 -4.88 8.85
N LEU A 98 13.77 -3.85 8.58
CA LEU A 98 14.45 -3.64 7.31
C LEU A 98 15.95 -3.94 7.44
N SER A 99 16.50 -4.81 6.60
CA SER A 99 17.96 -4.96 6.46
C SER A 99 18.42 -4.25 5.19
N LEU A 100 19.18 -3.16 5.36
CA LEU A 100 19.64 -2.29 4.29
C LEU A 100 21.14 -2.49 4.04
N PRO A 101 21.58 -2.81 2.81
CA PRO A 101 23.00 -3.02 2.52
C PRO A 101 23.76 -1.69 2.55
N GLN A 102 24.65 -1.49 3.50
CA GLN A 102 25.59 -0.37 3.52
C GLN A 102 26.84 -0.69 2.69
N GLY A 103 27.22 0.25 1.84
CA GLY A 103 28.46 0.22 1.10
C GLY A 103 29.67 0.36 2.03
N ALA A 104 30.69 -0.47 1.83
CA ALA A 104 31.96 -0.34 2.52
C ALA A 104 32.73 0.91 2.04
N GLY A 105 32.68 2.01 2.81
CA GLY A 105 33.60 3.16 2.70
C GLY A 105 33.41 4.10 1.51
N ASP A 106 33.56 5.41 1.77
CA ASP A 106 33.64 6.55 0.83
C ASP A 106 32.51 6.76 -0.21
N ARG A 107 31.47 5.91 -0.24
CA ARG A 107 30.27 6.20 -1.03
C ARG A 107 29.44 7.30 -0.33
N PRO A 108 29.08 8.38 -1.06
CA PRO A 108 28.27 9.46 -0.50
C PRO A 108 26.83 8.96 -0.31
N ALA A 109 26.53 8.54 0.92
CA ALA A 109 25.23 8.15 1.45
C ALA A 109 24.45 7.12 0.61
N ASP A 110 24.31 5.90 1.14
CA ASP A 110 23.37 4.95 0.56
C ASP A 110 21.94 5.47 0.84
N VAL A 111 21.29 5.94 -0.23
CA VAL A 111 19.92 6.42 -0.19
C VAL A 111 19.00 5.28 -0.58
N PHE A 112 18.06 4.95 0.29
CA PHE A 112 17.02 3.95 0.03
C PHE A 112 15.66 4.63 -0.06
N GLN A 113 14.80 4.13 -0.92
CA GLN A 113 13.41 4.56 -1.00
C GLN A 113 12.51 3.46 -0.44
N LEU A 114 11.71 3.83 0.54
CA LEU A 114 10.68 3.01 1.15
C LEU A 114 9.33 3.40 0.54
N ASN A 115 8.55 2.42 0.12
CA ASN A 115 7.19 2.62 -0.34
C ASN A 115 6.22 1.78 0.49
N PHE A 116 5.44 2.44 1.33
CA PHE A 116 4.43 1.83 2.20
C PHE A 116 3.18 1.52 1.38
N GLN A 117 2.70 0.29 1.50
CA GLN A 117 1.50 -0.17 0.82
C GLN A 117 0.64 -0.98 1.78
N SER A 118 -0.68 -0.83 1.65
CA SER A 118 -1.63 -1.59 2.45
C SER A 118 -2.85 -1.92 1.61
N LEU A 119 -3.38 -3.12 1.81
CA LEU A 119 -4.67 -3.50 1.24
C LEU A 119 -5.83 -2.99 2.10
N ASP A 120 -5.60 -2.58 3.34
CA ASP A 120 -6.67 -2.14 4.25
C ASP A 120 -6.80 -0.63 4.35
N VAL A 121 -5.72 0.10 4.05
CA VAL A 121 -5.70 1.55 4.15
C VAL A 121 -5.11 2.22 2.92
N PHE A 122 -5.57 3.44 2.69
CA PHE A 122 -5.06 4.39 1.70
C PHE A 122 -4.18 5.43 2.39
N PHE A 123 -3.00 5.67 1.82
CA PHE A 123 -2.06 6.71 2.25
C PHE A 123 -2.32 7.98 1.43
N ALA A 124 -3.00 8.97 2.01
CA ALA A 124 -3.53 10.10 1.25
C ALA A 124 -2.51 11.20 0.91
N VAL A 125 -1.41 11.30 1.66
CA VAL A 125 -0.41 12.38 1.46
C VAL A 125 0.89 11.84 0.88
N SER A 126 1.53 10.92 1.58
CA SER A 126 2.71 10.24 1.06
C SER A 126 2.77 8.81 1.58
N SER A 127 3.09 7.90 0.67
CA SER A 127 3.49 6.54 0.98
C SER A 127 5.00 6.34 0.86
N GLN A 128 5.75 7.39 0.48
CA GLN A 128 7.16 7.28 0.10
C GLN A 128 8.06 8.02 1.08
N PHE A 129 9.12 7.35 1.51
CA PHE A 129 10.14 7.89 2.39
C PHE A 129 11.52 7.54 1.83
N ARG A 130 12.51 8.38 2.12
CA ARG A 130 13.91 8.12 1.82
C ARG A 130 14.70 7.93 3.09
N VAL A 131 15.44 6.83 3.18
CA VAL A 131 16.42 6.60 4.22
C VAL A 131 17.76 7.08 3.68
N HIS A 132 18.36 8.05 4.34
CA HIS A 132 19.71 8.50 4.07
C HIS A 132 20.62 7.92 5.13
N VAL A 133 21.47 6.99 4.73
CA VAL A 133 22.46 6.37 5.62
C VAL A 133 23.78 7.11 5.46
N ALA A 134 24.18 7.84 6.49
CA ALA A 134 25.53 8.36 6.65
C ALA A 134 26.29 7.45 7.62
N GLN A 135 27.63 7.41 7.50
CA GLN A 135 28.55 6.48 8.18
C GLN A 135 28.15 6.00 9.59
N SER A 136 27.60 6.88 10.44
CA SER A 136 27.18 6.55 11.80
C SER A 136 25.76 7.01 12.15
N ALA A 137 24.98 7.49 11.18
CA ALA A 137 23.66 8.05 11.43
C ALA A 137 22.74 7.80 10.24
N ALA A 138 21.53 7.34 10.50
CA ALA A 138 20.50 7.23 9.49
C ALA A 138 19.40 8.27 9.74
N THR A 139 18.86 8.81 8.65
CA THR A 139 17.70 9.70 8.70
C THR A 139 16.63 9.20 7.76
N VAL A 140 15.38 9.17 8.22
CA VAL A 140 14.22 8.84 7.41
C VAL A 140 13.49 10.14 7.08
N GLN A 141 13.48 10.53 5.82
CA GLN A 141 12.85 11.74 5.33
C GLN A 141 11.63 11.42 4.49
N GLN A 142 10.54 12.18 4.63
CA GLN A 142 9.40 12.05 3.75
C GLN A 142 9.79 12.39 2.31
N HIS A 143 9.32 11.61 1.34
CA HIS A 143 9.54 11.88 -0.08
C HIS A 143 8.20 12.10 -0.77
N LEU A 144 8.08 13.21 -1.52
CA LEU A 144 6.92 13.49 -2.35
C LEU A 144 7.32 13.43 -3.83
N PRO A 145 6.84 12.45 -4.59
CA PRO A 145 7.08 12.40 -6.04
C PRO A 145 6.62 13.68 -6.73
N GLY A 146 7.46 14.23 -7.61
CA GLY A 146 7.14 15.46 -8.34
C GLY A 146 7.34 16.76 -7.55
N LEU A 147 7.66 16.70 -6.25
CA LEU A 147 8.11 17.89 -5.52
C LEU A 147 9.53 18.26 -5.94
N HIS A 148 9.78 19.55 -6.17
CA HIS A 148 11.07 20.06 -6.62
C HIS A 148 12.20 19.66 -5.64
N PRO A 149 13.39 19.25 -6.12
CA PRO A 149 14.50 18.79 -5.28
C PRO A 149 14.85 19.70 -4.11
N SER A 150 14.86 21.01 -4.34
CA SER A 150 15.19 22.00 -3.30
C SER A 150 14.14 22.11 -2.19
N LEU A 151 12.91 21.64 -2.45
CA LEU A 151 11.84 21.60 -1.46
C LEU A 151 11.79 20.24 -0.75
N GLN A 152 12.39 19.19 -1.31
CA GLN A 152 12.47 17.88 -0.67
C GLN A 152 13.22 17.98 0.67
N SER A 153 14.29 18.77 0.75
CA SER A 153 15.05 18.97 2.00
C SER A 153 14.26 19.69 3.10
N SER A 154 13.17 20.38 2.75
CA SER A 154 12.28 21.04 3.71
C SER A 154 11.20 20.11 4.28
N LEU A 155 11.09 18.89 3.75
CA LEU A 155 10.12 17.91 4.24
C LEU A 155 10.54 17.35 5.60
N PRO A 156 9.57 16.92 6.43
CA PRO A 156 9.82 16.31 7.72
C PRO A 156 10.81 15.16 7.62
N SER A 157 11.78 15.14 8.54
CA SER A 157 12.74 14.04 8.71
C SER A 157 12.77 13.58 10.16
N VAL A 158 13.05 12.29 10.33
CA VAL A 158 13.18 11.61 11.61
C VAL A 158 14.58 11.02 11.68
N LEU A 159 15.29 11.33 12.76
CA LEU A 159 16.57 10.69 13.06
C LEU A 159 16.31 9.26 13.56
N VAL A 160 17.07 8.31 13.04
CA VAL A 160 17.11 6.95 13.57
C VAL A 160 17.86 7.01 14.90
N ASP A 161 17.35 6.33 15.93
CA ASP A 161 18.03 6.22 17.21
C ASP A 161 19.27 5.32 17.07
N ASP A 162 20.45 5.86 17.35
CA ASP A 162 21.72 5.13 17.23
C ASP A 162 21.82 3.93 18.18
N ALA A 163 21.08 3.94 19.30
CA ALA A 163 21.11 2.86 20.29
C ALA A 163 20.19 1.69 19.90
N THR A 164 19.00 1.99 19.37
CA THR A 164 17.99 0.97 19.05
C THR A 164 17.85 0.71 17.56
N HIS A 165 18.52 1.47 16.70
CA HIS A 165 18.35 1.48 15.25
C HIS A 165 16.87 1.57 14.83
N ALA A 166 16.09 2.33 15.58
CA ALA A 166 14.65 2.45 15.37
C ALA A 166 14.24 3.86 14.92
N ALA A 167 13.24 3.93 14.05
CA ALA A 167 12.62 5.17 13.61
C ALA A 167 11.11 5.14 13.80
N VAL A 168 10.59 6.11 14.55
CA VAL A 168 9.13 6.27 14.76
C VAL A 168 8.59 7.36 13.84
N LEU A 169 7.92 6.95 12.77
CA LEU A 169 7.26 7.83 11.83
C LEU A 169 5.92 8.30 12.42
N ASP A 170 5.65 9.60 12.27
CA ASP A 170 4.37 10.16 12.68
C ASP A 170 3.29 9.77 11.67
N GLY A 171 2.26 9.07 12.13
CA GLY A 171 1.13 8.66 11.31
C GLY A 171 0.39 9.84 10.65
N ALA A 172 0.50 11.05 11.20
CA ALA A 172 -0.04 12.26 10.58
C ALA A 172 0.58 12.55 9.20
N LEU A 173 1.83 12.11 8.95
CA LEU A 173 2.52 12.27 7.66
C LEU A 173 1.88 11.46 6.54
N PHE A 174 1.18 10.39 6.90
CA PHE A 174 0.55 9.48 5.96
C PHE A 174 -0.89 9.89 5.62
N ARG A 175 -1.60 10.57 6.56
CA ARG A 175 -3.06 10.80 6.55
C ARG A 175 -3.80 9.53 6.11
N ILE A 176 -3.70 8.50 6.95
CA ILE A 176 -4.25 7.16 6.69
C ILE A 176 -5.79 7.23 6.68
N SER A 177 -6.40 6.67 5.65
CA SER A 177 -7.85 6.46 5.54
C SER A 177 -8.13 5.00 5.24
N LEU A 178 -9.22 4.43 5.75
CA LEU A 178 -9.62 3.06 5.42
C LEU A 178 -9.91 2.93 3.91
N ASN A 179 -9.42 1.85 3.30
CA ASN A 179 -9.80 1.47 1.95
C ASN A 179 -11.25 1.02 1.97
N HIS A 180 -12.17 1.91 1.59
CA HIS A 180 -13.57 1.59 1.45
C HIS A 180 -13.81 0.85 0.12
N TYR A 181 -13.39 -0.41 0.03
CA TYR A 181 -13.69 -1.26 -1.13
C TYR A 181 -15.19 -1.51 -1.32
N LEU A 182 -16.01 -1.22 -0.30
CA LEU A 182 -17.45 -1.49 -0.29
C LEU A 182 -18.34 -0.26 -0.04
N GLN A 183 -17.81 0.97 -0.08
CA GLN A 183 -18.67 2.16 0.02
C GLN A 183 -19.10 2.65 -1.37
N GLN A 184 -19.68 1.74 -2.15
CA GLN A 184 -20.73 2.16 -3.08
C GLN A 184 -22.02 2.12 -2.27
N ASP A 185 -22.58 3.31 -2.01
CA ASP A 185 -23.94 3.45 -1.48
C ASP A 185 -24.84 2.38 -2.10
N ALA A 186 -25.69 1.72 -1.29
CA ALA A 186 -26.63 0.73 -1.80
C ALA A 186 -27.47 1.27 -2.99
N ALA A 187 -27.61 2.60 -3.11
CA ALA A 187 -28.17 3.30 -4.26
C ALA A 187 -27.31 3.19 -5.54
N GLY A 188 -25.98 3.26 -5.44
CA GLY A 188 -25.03 3.13 -6.54
C GLY A 188 -24.87 1.69 -7.04
N LEU A 189 -24.91 0.71 -6.14
CA LEU A 189 -24.88 -0.71 -6.53
C LEU A 189 -26.19 -1.13 -7.21
N ALA A 190 -27.34 -0.67 -6.70
CA ALA A 190 -28.62 -0.83 -7.39
C ALA A 190 -28.61 -0.15 -8.77
N ALA A 191 -28.09 1.07 -8.89
CA ALA A 191 -28.02 1.77 -10.18
C ALA A 191 -27.11 1.05 -11.19
N THR A 192 -26.01 0.45 -10.73
CA THR A 192 -25.02 -0.23 -11.58
C THR A 192 -25.53 -1.62 -12.00
N VAL A 193 -26.12 -2.37 -11.07
CA VAL A 193 -26.77 -3.66 -11.36
C VAL A 193 -27.95 -3.46 -12.30
N VAL A 194 -28.79 -2.45 -12.06
CA VAL A 194 -29.91 -2.13 -12.95
C VAL A 194 -29.45 -1.68 -14.34
N ARG A 195 -28.33 -0.95 -14.45
CA ARG A 195 -27.74 -0.60 -15.77
C ARG A 195 -27.06 -1.77 -16.48
N SER A 196 -26.61 -2.78 -15.75
CA SER A 196 -25.97 -3.97 -16.31
C SER A 196 -26.96 -4.98 -16.93
N ILE A 197 -28.27 -4.78 -16.69
CA ILE A 197 -29.34 -5.58 -17.28
C ILE A 197 -29.77 -4.91 -18.60
N PRO A 198 -29.52 -5.52 -19.77
CA PRO A 198 -29.64 -4.84 -21.06
C PRO A 198 -31.05 -4.30 -21.34
N PHE A 199 -32.10 -4.94 -20.80
CA PHE A 199 -33.50 -4.53 -20.94
C PHE A 199 -33.94 -3.40 -19.99
N MET A 200 -33.23 -3.17 -18.87
CA MET A 200 -33.56 -2.12 -17.91
C MET A 200 -33.05 -0.73 -18.35
N SER A 201 -32.00 -0.68 -19.16
CA SER A 201 -31.44 0.57 -19.70
C SER A 201 -32.46 1.36 -20.54
N THR A 202 -33.30 0.65 -21.30
CA THR A 202 -34.33 1.25 -22.16
C THR A 202 -35.52 1.75 -21.36
N ILE A 203 -35.87 1.05 -20.27
CA ILE A 203 -36.99 1.40 -19.37
C ILE A 203 -36.68 2.67 -18.57
N LEU A 204 -35.42 2.89 -18.19
CA LEU A 204 -34.97 4.06 -17.43
C LEU A 204 -34.75 5.31 -18.30
N ALA A 205 -34.60 5.16 -19.62
CA ALA A 205 -34.37 6.29 -20.53
C ALA A 205 -35.65 7.08 -20.88
N SER A 206 -36.83 6.46 -20.74
CA SER A 206 -38.12 7.09 -21.04
C SER A 206 -38.97 7.22 -19.77
N ARG A 207 -39.27 8.47 -19.39
CA ARG A 207 -40.14 8.78 -18.23
C ARG A 207 -41.48 8.05 -18.28
N TRP A 208 -42.02 7.83 -19.49
CA TRP A 208 -43.27 7.11 -19.69
C TRP A 208 -43.13 5.59 -19.47
N MET A 209 -42.00 4.99 -19.86
CA MET A 209 -41.74 3.57 -19.58
C MET A 209 -41.42 3.32 -18.12
N THR A 210 -40.75 4.24 -17.43
CA THR A 210 -40.50 4.12 -15.99
C THR A 210 -41.83 4.11 -15.22
N ILE A 211 -42.77 4.99 -15.56
CA ILE A 211 -44.11 5.02 -14.94
C ILE A 211 -44.87 3.72 -15.21
N ALA A 212 -44.87 3.24 -16.46
CA ALA A 212 -45.53 1.98 -16.81
C ALA A 212 -44.93 0.79 -16.03
N PHE A 213 -43.60 0.71 -15.94
CA PHE A 213 -42.90 -0.37 -15.26
C PHE A 213 -43.15 -0.37 -13.75
N VAL A 214 -43.08 0.80 -13.10
CA VAL A 214 -43.42 0.96 -11.68
C VAL A 214 -44.89 0.60 -11.43
N SER A 215 -45.79 0.99 -12.32
CA SER A 215 -47.22 0.64 -12.21
C SER A 215 -47.45 -0.86 -12.31
N VAL A 216 -46.76 -1.55 -13.23
CA VAL A 216 -46.84 -3.02 -13.35
C VAL A 216 -46.32 -3.71 -12.09
N ILE A 217 -45.22 -3.24 -11.52
CA ILE A 217 -44.68 -3.79 -10.26
C ILE A 217 -45.68 -3.61 -9.11
N ILE A 218 -46.30 -2.42 -9.00
CA ILE A 218 -47.31 -2.15 -7.96
C ILE A 218 -48.52 -3.08 -8.13
N VAL A 219 -49.01 -3.26 -9.36
CA VAL A 219 -50.13 -4.17 -9.65
C VAL A 219 -49.76 -5.63 -9.35
N ALA A 220 -48.54 -6.05 -9.66
CA ALA A 220 -48.07 -7.40 -9.37
C ALA A 220 -47.86 -7.67 -7.87
N LEU A 221 -47.49 -6.65 -7.10
CA LEU A 221 -47.32 -6.73 -5.64
C LEU A 221 -48.63 -6.56 -4.86
N LEU A 222 -49.67 -5.99 -5.48
CA LEU A 222 -50.96 -5.73 -4.85
C LEU A 222 -51.57 -7.00 -4.19
N PRO A 223 -51.61 -8.18 -4.86
CA PRO A 223 -52.16 -9.40 -4.25
C PRO A 223 -51.36 -9.87 -3.03
N ALA A 224 -50.04 -9.75 -3.08
CA ALA A 224 -49.15 -10.14 -1.97
C ALA A 224 -49.27 -9.20 -0.77
N VAL A 225 -49.55 -7.92 -1.01
CA VAL A 225 -49.82 -6.94 0.06
C VAL A 225 -51.22 -7.13 0.64
N LEU A 226 -52.22 -7.36 -0.21
CA LEU A 226 -53.61 -7.57 0.21
C LEU A 226 -53.77 -8.85 1.04
N THR A 227 -53.13 -9.94 0.64
CA THR A 227 -53.13 -11.20 1.43
C THR A 227 -52.40 -11.09 2.77
N ARG A 228 -51.48 -10.13 2.93
CA ARG A 228 -50.86 -9.84 4.22
C ARG A 228 -51.71 -8.95 5.14
N LEU A 229 -52.53 -8.07 4.55
CA LEU A 229 -53.42 -7.18 5.32
C LEU A 229 -54.75 -7.84 5.64
N ASP A 230 -55.22 -8.74 4.80
CA ASP A 230 -56.46 -9.51 4.97
C ASP A 230 -56.25 -10.93 4.40
N PRO A 231 -55.97 -11.93 5.26
CA PRO A 231 -55.66 -13.29 4.81
C PRO A 231 -56.85 -13.98 4.14
N ASP A 232 -58.08 -13.54 4.43
CA ASP A 232 -59.32 -14.09 3.84
C ASP A 232 -59.68 -13.43 2.50
N PHE A 233 -58.88 -12.46 2.04
CA PHE A 233 -59.12 -11.73 0.80
C PHE A 233 -59.08 -12.62 -0.44
N ALA A 234 -58.17 -13.61 -0.46
CA ALA A 234 -58.05 -14.55 -1.58
C ALA A 234 -59.32 -15.38 -1.75
N ASP A 235 -59.92 -15.85 -0.65
CA ASP A 235 -61.14 -16.67 -0.68
C ASP A 235 -62.34 -15.86 -1.19
N ARG A 236 -62.46 -14.59 -0.77
CA ARG A 236 -63.50 -13.68 -1.28
C ARG A 236 -63.34 -13.34 -2.76
N LEU A 237 -62.11 -13.26 -3.26
CA LEU A 237 -61.85 -12.96 -4.67
C LEU A 237 -62.19 -14.15 -5.58
N VAL A 238 -61.95 -15.37 -5.08
CA VAL A 238 -62.38 -16.61 -5.73
C VAL A 238 -63.90 -16.74 -5.73
N GLU A 239 -64.56 -16.45 -4.61
CA GLU A 239 -66.02 -16.46 -4.49
C GLU A 239 -66.67 -15.44 -5.44
N ALA A 240 -66.17 -14.20 -5.49
CA ALA A 240 -66.66 -13.17 -6.41
C ALA A 240 -66.43 -13.52 -7.90
N GLN A 241 -65.34 -14.21 -8.23
CA GLN A 241 -65.11 -14.70 -9.60
C GLN A 241 -66.08 -15.83 -9.97
N GLN A 242 -66.43 -16.70 -9.03
CA GLN A 242 -67.39 -17.78 -9.25
C GLN A 242 -68.81 -17.22 -9.43
N GLU A 243 -69.21 -16.24 -8.61
CA GLU A 243 -70.50 -15.54 -8.77
C GLU A 243 -70.60 -14.82 -10.12
N ALA A 244 -69.54 -14.13 -10.55
CA ALA A 244 -69.50 -13.45 -11.85
C ALA A 244 -69.62 -14.42 -13.04
N ASN A 245 -69.01 -15.60 -12.94
CA ASN A 245 -69.10 -16.64 -13.98
C ASN A 245 -70.46 -17.36 -13.99
N GLN A 246 -71.12 -17.48 -12.84
CA GLN A 246 -72.47 -18.04 -12.75
C GLN A 246 -73.53 -17.07 -13.28
N ALA A 247 -73.31 -15.75 -13.19
CA ALA A 247 -74.22 -14.74 -13.72
C ALA A 247 -74.17 -14.57 -15.25
N GLN A 248 -73.22 -15.21 -15.94
CA GLN A 248 -73.08 -15.19 -17.41
C GLN A 248 -73.69 -16.42 -18.11
N HIS A 249 -74.23 -17.37 -17.34
CA HIS A 249 -75.01 -18.51 -17.83
C HIS A 249 -76.49 -18.35 -17.48
#